data_AF-A0A350G1Y2-F1
#
_entry.id   AF-A0A350G1Y2-F1
#
_cell.length_a   1.000
_cell.length_b   1.000
_cell.length_c   1.000
_cell.angle_alpha   90.00
_cell.angle_beta   90.00
_cell.angle_gamma   90.00
#
_symmetry.space_group_name_H-M   'P 1'
#
loop_
_entity.id
_entity.type
_entity.pdbx_description
1 polymer ?
#
loop_
_entity_poly.entity_id
_entity_poly.type
_entity_poly.pdbx_seq_one_letter_code
_entity_poly.pdbx_strand_id
1 'polypeptide(L)' 'MQSAHSIQDYLDVIRQGIVKKFASSKPKKIIIVGAGLAGLSAGLELKRAGHTPVILEAQQRVGGRVYT' A
#
# COMPACT_ATOMS: atom_id res chain seq x y z
N MET A 1 24.56 4.83 -5.29
CA MET A 1 23.17 4.91 -5.79
C MET A 1 22.31 5.39 -4.64
N GLN A 2 22.11 6.71 -4.49
CA GLN A 2 21.32 7.26 -3.39
C GLN A 2 19.87 6.81 -3.58
N SER A 3 19.31 6.08 -2.62
CA SER A 3 17.90 5.71 -2.66
C SER A 3 17.06 6.98 -2.59
N ALA A 4 16.04 7.11 -3.45
CA ALA A 4 15.25 8.33 -3.60
C ALA A 4 14.44 8.74 -2.35
N HIS A 5 14.49 7.94 -1.27
CA HIS A 5 13.71 8.11 -0.04
C HIS A 5 14.57 7.75 1.17
N SER A 6 14.53 8.57 2.21
CA SER A 6 15.21 8.29 3.47
C SER A 6 14.48 7.21 4.28
N ILE A 7 15.17 6.54 5.21
CA ILE A 7 14.53 5.60 6.15
C ILE A 7 13.41 6.29 6.93
N GLN A 8 13.59 7.57 7.26
CA GLN A 8 12.58 8.35 7.97
C GLN A 8 11.28 8.44 7.19
N ASP A 9 11.33 8.58 5.86
CA ASP A 9 10.13 8.62 5.01
C ASP A 9 9.31 7.32 5.14
N TYR A 10 9.96 6.16 5.22
CA TYR A 10 9.28 4.89 5.44
C TYR A 10 8.69 4.76 6.85
N LEU A 11 9.42 5.21 7.86
CA LEU A 11 8.94 5.18 9.24
C LEU A 11 7.72 6.08 9.43
N ASP A 12 7.69 7.23 8.76
CA ASP A 12 6.55 8.13 8.78
C ASP A 12 5.33 7.48 8.12
N VAL A 13 5.52 6.77 7.00
CA VAL A 13 4.44 5.96 6.38
C VAL A 13 3.91 4.89 7.34
N ILE A 14 4.78 4.18 8.05
CA ILE A 14 4.34 3.14 9.00
C ILE A 14 3.55 3.75 10.17
N ARG A 15 3.95 4.93 10.67
CA ARG A 15 3.34 5.56 11.84
C ARG A 15 2.07 6.35 11.53
N GLN A 16 2.04 7.02 10.39
CA GLN A 16 1.03 8.03 10.04
C GLN A 16 0.26 7.69 8.75
N GLY A 17 0.62 6.60 8.09
CA GLY A 17 0.14 6.24 6.77
C GLY A 17 0.81 7.05 5.65
N ILE A 18 0.41 6.83 4.39
CA ILE A 18 0.83 7.67 3.26
C ILE A 18 0.24 9.08 3.45
N VAL A 19 0.97 9.91 4.22
CA VAL A 19 0.59 11.28 4.59
C VAL A 19 0.68 12.24 3.39
N LYS A 20 0.06 13.42 3.57
CA LYS A 20 -0.05 14.56 2.63
C LYS A 20 1.19 14.85 1.76
N LYS A 21 2.40 14.48 2.21
CA LYS A 21 3.65 14.58 1.43
C LYS A 21 3.57 13.83 0.09
N PHE A 22 2.81 12.72 0.04
CA PHE A 22 2.60 11.91 -1.17
C PHE A 22 1.12 11.80 -1.57
N ALA A 23 0.19 12.20 -0.70
CA ALA A 23 -1.24 12.12 -1.00
C ALA A 23 -1.57 13.04 -2.19
N SER A 24 -1.99 12.44 -3.30
CA SER A 24 -2.50 13.18 -4.45
C SER A 24 -3.83 13.83 -4.07
N SER A 25 -4.05 15.09 -4.47
CA SER A 25 -5.28 15.84 -4.18
C SER A 25 -6.54 15.26 -4.84
N LYS A 26 -6.41 14.20 -5.65
CA LYS A 26 -7.53 13.58 -6.37
C LYS A 26 -7.57 12.07 -6.11
N PRO A 27 -8.73 11.53 -5.68
CA PRO A 27 -8.97 10.10 -5.62
C PRO A 27 -8.68 9.41 -6.95
N LYS A 28 -8.12 8.19 -6.89
CA LYS A 28 -7.75 7.39 -8.06
C LYS A 28 -8.31 5.98 -7.88
N LYS A 29 -8.67 5.33 -8.98
CA LYS A 29 -8.97 3.90 -9.01
C LYS A 29 -7.67 3.15 -9.30
N ILE A 30 -7.34 2.16 -8.48
CA ILE A 30 -6.04 1.48 -8.50
C ILE A 30 -6.26 -0.02 -8.45
N ILE A 31 -5.59 -0.78 -9.31
CA ILE A 31 -5.59 -2.24 -9.25
C ILE A 31 -4.28 -2.70 -8.62
N ILE A 32 -4.38 -3.60 -7.64
CA ILE A 32 -3.25 -4.26 -6.99
C ILE A 32 -3.34 -5.75 -7.31
N VAL A 33 -2.29 -6.32 -7.88
CA VAL A 33 -2.22 -7.75 -8.20
C VAL A 33 -1.46 -8.47 -7.08
N GLY A 34 -2.16 -9.38 -6.39
CA GLY A 34 -1.68 -10.14 -5.24
C GLY A 34 -2.09 -9.54 -3.89
N ALA A 35 -2.75 -10.34 -3.06
CA ALA A 35 -3.12 -10.07 -1.67
C ALA A 35 -2.12 -10.68 -0.66
N GLY A 36 -0.83 -10.65 -0.97
CA GLY A 36 0.24 -10.91 -0.01
C GLY A 36 0.50 -9.70 0.90
N LEU A 37 1.47 -9.81 1.81
CA LEU A 37 1.81 -8.73 2.77
C LEU A 37 2.00 -7.37 2.11
N ALA A 38 2.75 -7.32 0.99
CA ALA A 38 3.00 -6.08 0.26
C ALA A 38 1.73 -5.49 -0.35
N GLY A 39 0.91 -6.30 -1.02
CA GLY A 39 -0.32 -5.84 -1.68
C GLY A 39 -1.40 -5.40 -0.68
N LEU A 40 -1.54 -6.12 0.42
CA LEU A 40 -2.45 -5.75 1.51
C LEU A 40 -2.03 -4.44 2.18
N SER A 41 -0.73 -4.28 2.46
CA SER A 41 -0.19 -3.03 3.03
C SER A 41 -0.41 -1.85 2.08
N ALA A 42 -0.08 -2.02 0.79
CA ALA A 42 -0.33 -0.98 -0.21
C ALA A 42 -1.82 -0.63 -0.33
N GLY A 43 -2.70 -1.62 -0.36
CA GLY A 43 -4.15 -1.40 -0.44
C GLY A 43 -4.71 -0.67 0.78
N LEU A 44 -4.24 -1.03 1.98
CA LEU A 44 -4.60 -0.34 3.22
C LEU A 44 -4.21 1.14 3.16
N GLU A 45 -2.97 1.41 2.77
CA GLU A 45 -2.44 2.77 2.72
C GLU A 45 -3.08 3.63 1.64
N LEU A 46 -3.31 3.07 0.44
CA LEU A 46 -4.03 3.77 -0.63
C LEU A 46 -5.47 4.06 -0.25
N LYS A 47 -6.15 3.14 0.46
CA LYS A 47 -7.50 3.37 0.97
C LYS A 47 -7.52 4.48 2.02
N ARG A 48 -6.56 4.50 2.95
CA ARG A 48 -6.39 5.59 3.94
C ARG A 48 -6.13 6.94 3.29
N ALA A 49 -5.37 6.97 2.19
CA ALA A 49 -5.13 8.16 1.40
C ALA A 49 -6.33 8.63 0.56
N GLY A 50 -7.49 7.96 0.64
CA GLY A 50 -8.71 8.34 -0.08
C GLY A 50 -8.79 7.83 -1.52
N HIS A 51 -7.94 6.88 -1.92
CA HIS A 51 -8.05 6.20 -3.20
C HIS A 51 -9.02 5.00 -3.13
N THR A 52 -9.36 4.45 -4.29
CA THR A 52 -10.23 3.28 -4.43
C THR A 52 -9.40 2.10 -4.98
N PRO A 53 -8.61 1.42 -4.14
CA PRO A 53 -7.87 0.23 -4.55
C PRO A 53 -8.80 -0.98 -4.69
N VAL A 54 -8.55 -1.80 -5.71
CA VAL A 54 -9.14 -3.12 -5.93
C VAL A 54 -7.98 -4.13 -5.93
N ILE A 55 -8.04 -5.12 -5.05
CA ILE A 55 -7.01 -6.17 -4.96
C ILE A 55 -7.52 -7.41 -5.68
N LEU A 56 -6.72 -7.93 -6.59
CA LEU A 56 -6.97 -9.19 -7.31
C LEU A 56 -5.99 -10.24 -6.79
N GLU A 57 -6.50 -11.28 -6.14
CA GLU A 57 -5.70 -12.41 -5.65
C GLU A 57 -6.05 -13.66 -6.46
N ALA A 58 -5.02 -14.42 -6.84
CA ALA A 58 -5.19 -15.65 -7.62
C ALA A 58 -5.72 -16.79 -6.75
N GLN A 59 -5.43 -16.79 -5.46
CA GLN A 59 -5.85 -17.79 -4.49
C GLN A 59 -7.23 -17.48 -3.89
N GLN A 60 -7.88 -18.50 -3.34
CA GLN A 60 -9.12 -18.37 -2.55
C GLN A 60 -8.88 -17.82 -1.13
N ARG A 61 -7.68 -17.32 -0.85
CA ARG A 61 -7.29 -16.75 0.46
C ARG A 61 -6.30 -15.61 0.27
N VAL A 62 -6.23 -14.74 1.27
CA VAL A 62 -5.22 -13.69 1.35
C VAL A 62 -3.98 -14.14 2.15
N GLY A 63 -2.95 -13.30 2.20
CA GLY A 63 -1.72 -13.49 3.00
C GLY A 63 -0.50 -13.93 2.19
N GLY A 64 -0.72 -14.52 1.00
CA GLY A 64 0.35 -15.03 0.14
C GLY A 64 1.20 -16.07 0.89
N ARG A 65 2.49 -15.80 1.06
CA ARG A 65 3.43 -16.67 1.80
C ARG A 65 3.20 -16.67 3.32
N VAL A 66 2.46 -15.71 3.86
CA VAL A 66 2.02 -15.75 5.25
C VAL A 66 0.84 -16.71 5.31
N TYR A 67 1.07 -17.90 5.86
CA TYR A 67 0.09 -18.98 5.96
C TYR A 67 0.34 -19.80 7.22
N THR A 68 -0.72 -20.22 7.89
CA THR A 68 -0.69 -21.01 9.13
C THR A 68 -1.85 -21.99 9.10
#